data_AF-A0A821RVV3-F1
#
_entry.id   AF-A0A821RVV3-F1
#
_cell.length_a   1.000
_cell.length_b   1.000
_cell.length_c   1.000
_cell.angle_alpha   90.00
_cell.angle_beta   90.00
_cell.angle_gamma   90.00
#
_symmetry.space_group_name_H-M   'P 1'
#
loop_
_entity.id
_entity.type
_entity.pdbx_description
1 polymer ?
#
loop_
_entity_poly.entity_id
_entity_poly.type
_entity_poly.pdbx_seq_one_letter_code
_entity_poly.pdbx_strand_id
1 'polypeptide(L)'
;MATFYTCMRCSNEGVRICTGCNGHFCQRDFLIHRQILAKEFENIKLQGNKLIEQITKLNQPNKVQQSLVSEIQKWHDTTVDRTRRAAIKVRDEVNTMIQQNIVNIKKGLTELDQELIESFGSDRIMEENIEQLREKIRRLRSDFEKSCDPASIVVNVEPSTRIDWNHVIHVEDKSSGRK
;
A
#
# COMPACT_ATOMS: atom_id res chain seq x y z
N MET A 1 -53.88 -36.34 -52.03
CA MET A 1 -54.52 -35.04 -51.77
C MET A 1 -53.42 -34.01 -51.63
N ALA A 2 -53.39 -32.97 -52.45
CA ALA A 2 -52.39 -31.90 -52.31
C ALA A 2 -52.74 -31.07 -51.07
N THR A 3 -51.89 -31.11 -50.05
CA THR A 3 -51.98 -30.21 -48.89
C THR A 3 -51.55 -28.82 -49.33
N PHE A 4 -52.52 -27.93 -49.52
CA PHE A 4 -52.27 -26.52 -49.77
C PHE A 4 -52.00 -25.83 -48.44
N TYR A 5 -50.77 -25.36 -48.25
CA TYR A 5 -50.42 -24.55 -47.09
C TYR A 5 -50.81 -23.10 -47.34
N THR A 6 -51.32 -22.39 -46.33
CA THR A 6 -51.62 -20.96 -46.42
C THR A 6 -50.42 -20.14 -45.97
N CYS A 7 -50.16 -19.01 -46.62
CA CYS A 7 -49.12 -18.07 -46.19
C CYS A 7 -49.44 -17.54 -44.78
N MET A 8 -48.45 -17.48 -43.90
CA MET A 8 -48.62 -16.99 -42.52
C MET A 8 -48.89 -15.48 -42.43
N ARG A 9 -48.60 -14.72 -43.49
CA ARG A 9 -48.77 -13.26 -43.52
C ARG A 9 -49.94 -12.78 -44.38
N CYS A 10 -50.43 -13.61 -45.28
CA CYS A 10 -51.59 -13.30 -46.11
C CYS A 10 -52.35 -14.58 -46.47
N SER A 11 -53.59 -14.49 -46.93
CA SER A 11 -54.41 -15.66 -47.25
C SER A 11 -54.04 -16.37 -48.57
N ASN A 12 -52.89 -16.05 -49.19
CA ASN A 12 -52.45 -16.70 -50.43
C ASN A 12 -51.79 -18.06 -50.18
N GLU A 13 -51.57 -18.83 -51.25
CA GLU A 13 -50.88 -20.12 -51.18
C GLU A 13 -49.41 -19.97 -50.72
N GLY A 14 -49.05 -20.79 -49.74
CA GLY A 14 -47.75 -20.86 -49.09
C GLY A 14 -46.81 -21.83 -49.78
N VAL A 15 -46.13 -21.37 -50.83
CA VAL A 15 -45.22 -22.18 -51.66
C VAL A 15 -43.77 -22.28 -51.14
N ARG A 16 -43.41 -21.49 -50.11
CA ARG A 16 -42.08 -21.51 -49.47
C ARG A 16 -42.21 -21.79 -47.99
N ILE A 17 -41.24 -22.54 -47.43
CA ILE A 17 -41.15 -22.82 -46.00
C ILE A 17 -39.91 -22.15 -45.40
N CYS A 18 -40.07 -21.48 -44.26
CA CYS A 18 -38.96 -21.07 -43.41
C CYS A 18 -38.80 -22.09 -42.28
N THR A 19 -37.70 -22.85 -42.28
CA THR A 19 -37.44 -23.87 -41.24
C THR A 19 -37.20 -23.25 -39.86
N GLY A 20 -36.65 -22.03 -39.80
CA GLY A 20 -36.41 -21.32 -38.53
C GLY A 20 -37.70 -20.86 -37.83
N CYS A 21 -38.75 -20.54 -38.59
CA CYS A 21 -40.05 -20.15 -38.04
C CYS A 21 -41.10 -21.27 -38.12
N ASN A 22 -40.74 -22.41 -38.71
CA ASN A 22 -41.66 -23.49 -39.12
C ASN A 22 -42.92 -22.97 -39.85
N GLY A 23 -42.72 -21.99 -40.74
CA GLY A 23 -43.80 -21.20 -41.33
C GLY A 23 -43.86 -21.26 -42.85
N HIS A 24 -45.07 -21.34 -43.41
CA HIS A 24 -45.32 -21.29 -44.85
C HIS A 24 -45.59 -19.87 -45.33
N PHE A 25 -45.05 -19.48 -46.47
CA PHE A 25 -45.16 -18.12 -47.02
C PHE A 25 -45.39 -18.17 -48.53
N CYS A 26 -46.14 -17.19 -49.05
CA CYS A 26 -46.13 -16.91 -50.48
C CYS A 26 -44.78 -16.32 -50.89
N GLN A 27 -44.41 -16.39 -52.17
CA GLN A 27 -43.09 -15.94 -52.65
C GLN A 27 -42.76 -14.50 -52.24
N ARG A 28 -43.73 -13.58 -52.34
CA ARG A 28 -43.55 -12.16 -51.96
C ARG A 28 -43.25 -12.01 -50.48
N ASP A 29 -44.09 -12.59 -49.63
CA ASP A 29 -43.98 -12.40 -48.18
C ASP A 29 -42.77 -13.15 -47.59
N PHE A 30 -42.33 -14.23 -48.25
CA PHE A 30 -41.08 -14.90 -47.94
C PHE A 30 -39.86 -14.00 -48.18
N LEU A 31 -39.83 -13.24 -49.28
CA LEU A 31 -38.76 -12.27 -49.55
C LEU A 31 -38.75 -11.15 -48.51
N ILE A 32 -39.93 -10.63 -48.14
CA ILE A 32 -40.06 -9.62 -47.08
C ILE A 32 -39.55 -10.17 -45.74
N HIS A 33 -39.93 -11.41 -45.39
CA HIS A 33 -39.46 -12.07 -44.19
C HIS A 33 -37.93 -12.18 -44.16
N ARG A 34 -37.30 -12.63 -45.26
CA ARG A 34 -35.83 -12.69 -45.37
C ARG A 34 -35.17 -11.31 -45.25
N GLN A 35 -35.78 -10.26 -45.81
CA GLN A 35 -35.26 -8.90 -45.69
C GLN A 35 -35.32 -8.38 -44.25
N ILE A 36 -36.38 -8.73 -43.49
CA ILE A 36 -36.49 -8.38 -42.07
C ILE A 36 -35.38 -9.07 -41.27
N LEU A 37 -35.18 -10.38 -41.46
CA LEU A 37 -34.12 -11.13 -40.79
C LEU A 37 -32.73 -10.58 -41.12
N ALA A 38 -32.48 -10.19 -42.37
CA ALA A 38 -31.21 -9.56 -42.75
C ALA A 38 -30.98 -8.23 -42.02
N LYS A 39 -32.03 -7.41 -41.86
CA LYS A 39 -31.96 -6.16 -41.08
C LYS A 39 -31.70 -6.42 -39.60
N GLU A 40 -32.35 -7.42 -39.02
CA GLU A 40 -32.14 -7.81 -37.62
C GLU A 40 -30.70 -8.30 -37.40
N PHE A 41 -30.16 -9.10 -38.32
CA PHE A 41 -28.78 -9.57 -38.27
C PHE A 41 -27.78 -8.41 -38.32
N GLU A 42 -27.95 -7.46 -39.23
CA GLU A 42 -27.09 -6.27 -39.29
C GLU A 42 -27.20 -5.42 -38.01
N ASN A 43 -28.39 -5.33 -37.41
CA ASN A 43 -28.56 -4.65 -36.12
C ASN A 43 -27.82 -5.36 -34.97
N ILE A 44 -27.87 -6.70 -34.91
CA ILE A 44 -27.12 -7.48 -33.93
C ILE A 44 -25.62 -7.27 -34.11
N LYS A 45 -25.13 -7.31 -35.35
CA LYS A 45 -23.71 -7.05 -35.68
C LYS A 45 -23.28 -5.65 -35.24
N LEU A 46 -24.11 -4.64 -35.49
CA LEU A 46 -23.85 -3.26 -35.05
C LEU A 46 -23.78 -3.15 -33.51
N GLN A 47 -24.68 -3.81 -32.80
CA GLN A 47 -24.66 -3.86 -31.33
C GLN A 47 -23.40 -4.56 -30.81
N GLY A 48 -23.01 -5.69 -31.41
CA GLY A 48 -21.76 -6.38 -31.09
C GLY A 48 -20.53 -5.50 -31.29
N ASN A 49 -20.44 -4.79 -32.41
CA ASN A 49 -19.35 -3.85 -32.67
C ASN A 49 -19.30 -2.71 -31.64
N LYS A 50 -20.45 -2.15 -31.26
CA LYS A 50 -20.53 -1.12 -30.21
C LYS A 50 -20.03 -1.64 -28.86
N LEU A 51 -20.36 -2.88 -28.50
CA LEU A 51 -19.85 -3.51 -27.27
C LEU A 51 -18.33 -3.68 -27.31
N ILE A 52 -17.79 -4.14 -28.45
CA ILE A 52 -16.33 -4.26 -28.64
C ILE A 52 -15.65 -2.90 -28.50
N GLU A 53 -16.20 -1.84 -29.09
CA GLU A 53 -15.66 -0.47 -28.93
C GLU A 53 -15.72 0.01 -27.48
N GLN A 54 -16.81 -0.27 -26.76
CA GLN A 54 -16.95 0.08 -25.34
C GLN A 54 -15.92 -0.65 -24.48
N ILE A 55 -15.73 -1.96 -24.68
CA ILE A 55 -14.70 -2.75 -24.00
C ILE A 55 -13.30 -2.23 -24.32
N THR A 56 -13.04 -1.89 -25.59
CA THR A 56 -11.75 -1.34 -26.01
C THR A 56 -11.45 0.00 -25.32
N LYS A 57 -12.47 0.84 -25.10
CA LYS A 57 -12.36 2.08 -24.32
C LYS A 57 -12.10 1.82 -22.83
N LEU A 58 -12.62 0.72 -22.27
CA LEU A 58 -12.35 0.32 -20.88
C LEU A 58 -10.92 -0.21 -20.68
N ASN A 59 -10.29 -0.77 -21.72
CA ASN A 59 -8.89 -1.20 -21.68
C ASN A 59 -7.88 -0.04 -21.64
N GLN A 60 -8.33 1.19 -21.87
CA GLN A 60 -7.52 2.36 -21.56
C GLN A 60 -7.61 2.66 -20.06
N PRO A 61 -6.51 3.04 -19.38
CA PRO A 61 -6.54 3.38 -17.96
C PRO A 61 -7.61 4.44 -17.72
N ASN A 62 -8.75 4.02 -17.18
CA ASN A 62 -9.85 4.94 -16.96
C ASN A 62 -9.53 5.80 -15.73
N LYS A 63 -10.19 6.97 -15.62
CA LYS A 63 -9.93 7.92 -14.53
C LYS A 63 -10.06 7.29 -13.13
N VAL A 64 -10.93 6.30 -12.98
CA VAL A 64 -11.15 5.58 -11.72
C VAL A 64 -9.93 4.73 -11.37
N GLN A 65 -9.43 3.93 -12.32
CA GLN A 65 -8.20 3.15 -12.13
C GLN A 65 -7.02 4.06 -11.80
N GLN A 66 -6.85 5.16 -12.53
CA GLN A 66 -5.78 6.12 -12.25
C GLN A 66 -5.89 6.72 -10.84
N SER A 67 -7.11 7.04 -10.39
CA SER A 67 -7.36 7.55 -9.04
C SER A 67 -6.99 6.52 -7.98
N LEU A 68 -7.46 5.28 -8.10
CA LEU A 68 -7.19 4.21 -7.13
C LEU A 68 -5.69 3.89 -7.05
N VAL A 69 -5.00 3.81 -8.20
CA VAL A 69 -3.54 3.61 -8.24
C VAL A 69 -2.82 4.79 -7.59
N SER A 70 -3.28 6.02 -7.81
CA SER A 70 -2.71 7.21 -7.16
C SER A 70 -2.91 7.19 -5.64
N GLU A 71 -4.01 6.66 -5.13
CA GLU A 71 -4.25 6.52 -3.69
C GLU A 71 -3.28 5.50 -3.07
N ILE A 72 -3.07 4.36 -3.74
CA ILE A 72 -2.08 3.36 -3.35
C ILE A 72 -0.68 3.99 -3.31
N GLN A 73 -0.31 4.76 -4.35
CA GLN A 73 0.98 5.43 -4.42
C GLN A 73 1.16 6.43 -3.26
N LYS A 74 0.14 7.26 -2.99
CA LYS A 74 0.17 8.23 -1.90
C LYS A 74 0.32 7.55 -0.53
N TRP A 75 -0.38 6.45 -0.31
CA TRP A 75 -0.25 5.65 0.91
C TRP A 75 1.17 5.10 1.07
N HIS A 76 1.74 4.55 -0.02
CA HIS A 76 3.12 4.03 -0.02
C HIS A 76 4.12 5.12 0.37
N ASP A 77 4.09 6.26 -0.33
CA ASP A 77 5.06 7.34 -0.12
C ASP A 77 4.97 7.93 1.29
N THR A 78 3.74 8.08 1.80
CA THR A 78 3.50 8.55 3.17
C THR A 78 4.05 7.55 4.21
N THR A 79 3.86 6.25 3.98
CA THR A 79 4.30 5.19 4.91
C THR A 79 5.83 5.09 4.96
N VAL A 80 6.49 5.15 3.79
CA VAL A 80 7.95 5.19 3.69
C VAL A 80 8.51 6.41 4.41
N ASP A 81 7.93 7.59 4.17
CA ASP A 81 8.39 8.82 4.79
C ASP A 81 8.23 8.82 6.31
N ARG A 82 7.10 8.33 6.83
CA ARG A 82 6.89 8.17 8.28
C ARG A 82 7.92 7.24 8.91
N THR A 83 8.19 6.10 8.27
CA THR A 83 9.18 5.13 8.75
C THR A 83 10.59 5.72 8.75
N ARG A 84 10.94 6.47 7.69
CA ARG A 84 12.21 7.19 7.60
C ARG A 84 12.35 8.22 8.73
N ARG A 85 11.32 9.05 8.96
CA ARG A 85 11.33 10.06 10.02
C ARG A 85 11.47 9.45 11.42
N ALA A 86 10.77 8.34 11.68
CA ALA A 86 10.92 7.61 12.93
C ALA A 86 12.37 7.11 13.14
N ALA A 87 12.97 6.54 12.09
CA ALA A 87 14.36 6.08 12.15
C ALA A 87 15.36 7.22 12.38
N ILE A 88 15.17 8.39 11.76
CA ILE A 88 16.00 9.58 11.99
C ILE A 88 15.89 10.02 13.44
N LYS A 89 14.66 10.17 13.95
CA LYS A 89 14.41 10.58 15.34
C LYS A 89 15.12 9.67 16.35
N VAL A 90 15.01 8.35 16.18
CA VAL A 90 15.65 7.38 17.09
C VAL A 90 17.18 7.48 17.00
N ARG A 91 17.77 7.69 15.82
CA ARG A 91 19.22 7.91 15.69
C ARG A 91 19.66 9.17 16.42
N ASP A 92 18.90 10.25 16.30
CA ASP A 92 19.21 11.52 16.96
C ASP A 92 19.11 11.39 18.49
N GLU A 93 18.12 10.63 18.99
CA GLU A 93 17.97 10.31 20.42
C GLU A 93 19.18 9.50 20.94
N VAL A 94 19.61 8.47 20.21
CA VAL A 94 20.80 7.68 20.57
C VAL A 94 22.05 8.57 20.62
N ASN A 95 22.26 9.38 19.59
CA ASN A 95 23.39 10.32 19.55
C ASN A 95 23.35 11.30 20.71
N THR A 96 22.17 11.83 21.03
CA THR A 96 21.98 12.78 22.13
C THR A 96 22.32 12.13 23.48
N MET A 97 21.85 10.90 23.72
CA MET A 97 22.17 10.15 24.94
C MET A 97 23.68 9.93 25.09
N ILE A 98 24.36 9.51 24.02
CA ILE A 98 25.82 9.33 24.03
C ILE A 98 26.53 10.65 24.33
N GLN A 99 26.14 11.75 23.67
CA GLN A 99 26.76 13.06 23.89
C GLN A 99 26.52 13.59 25.32
N GLN A 100 25.32 13.40 25.87
CA GLN A 100 25.01 13.78 27.25
C GLN A 100 25.89 13.03 28.25
N ASN A 101 26.10 11.72 28.05
CA ASN A 101 27.00 10.95 28.90
C ASN A 101 28.45 11.47 28.82
N ILE A 102 28.94 11.74 27.62
CA ILE A 102 30.28 12.32 27.42
C ILE A 102 30.42 13.68 28.11
N VAL A 103 29.41 14.55 28.00
CA VAL A 103 29.40 15.87 28.65
C VAL A 103 29.42 15.72 30.18
N ASN A 104 28.63 14.80 30.75
CA ASN A 104 28.60 14.55 32.19
C ASN A 104 29.95 14.03 32.72
N ILE A 105 30.59 13.11 31.99
CA ILE A 105 31.92 12.60 32.34
C ILE A 105 32.95 13.73 32.31
N LYS A 106 32.94 14.57 31.26
CA LYS A 106 33.84 15.73 31.17
C LYS A 106 33.64 16.70 32.33
N LYS A 107 32.40 17.00 32.69
CA LYS A 107 32.08 17.88 33.83
C LYS A 107 32.62 17.30 35.13
N GLY A 108 32.40 16.00 35.38
CA GLY A 108 32.91 15.33 36.57
C GLY A 108 34.43 15.29 36.64
N LEU A 109 35.12 15.17 35.49
CA LEU A 109 36.58 15.28 35.44
C LEU A 109 37.06 16.70 35.76
N THR A 110 36.38 17.73 35.26
CA THR A 110 36.71 19.14 35.58
C THR A 110 36.47 19.46 37.06
N GLU A 111 35.39 18.94 37.65
CA GLU A 111 35.11 19.09 39.09
C GLU A 111 36.19 18.39 39.93
N LEU A 112 36.62 17.19 39.52
CA LEU A 112 37.72 16.47 40.17
C LEU A 112 39.06 17.23 40.10
N ASP A 113 39.38 17.84 38.95
CA ASP A 113 40.59 18.64 38.77
C ASP A 113 40.59 19.89 39.69
N GLN A 114 39.44 20.54 39.80
CA GLN A 114 39.26 21.67 40.72
C GLN A 114 39.43 21.26 42.19
N GLU A 115 38.82 20.14 42.59
CA GLU A 115 38.96 19.60 43.96
C GLU A 115 40.41 19.21 44.29
N LEU A 116 41.16 18.71 43.30
CA LEU A 116 42.58 18.43 43.45
C LEU A 116 43.37 19.72 43.71
N ILE A 117 43.17 20.76 42.88
CA ILE A 117 43.85 22.05 43.03
C ILE A 117 43.56 22.66 44.42
N GLU A 118 42.31 22.64 44.86
CA GLU A 118 41.90 23.16 46.17
C GLU A 118 42.49 22.35 47.33
N SER A 119 42.50 21.02 47.20
CA SER A 119 43.05 20.13 48.23
C SER A 119 44.57 20.26 48.38
N PHE A 120 45.31 20.47 47.28
CA PHE A 120 46.76 20.69 47.30
C PHE A 120 47.15 22.12 47.70
N GLY A 121 46.26 23.10 47.50
CA GLY A 121 46.46 24.48 47.96
C GLY A 121 46.25 24.67 49.46
N SER A 122 45.58 23.71 50.13
CA SER A 122 45.44 23.66 51.57
C SER A 122 46.38 22.59 52.14
N ASP A 123 47.26 22.93 53.07
CA ASP A 123 48.21 21.98 53.73
C ASP A 123 47.53 20.86 54.57
N ARG A 124 46.26 20.53 54.30
CA ARG A 124 45.42 19.58 55.05
C ARG A 124 44.89 18.45 54.17
N ILE A 125 45.80 17.75 53.49
CA ILE A 125 45.45 16.50 52.81
C ILE A 125 45.32 15.41 53.88
N MET A 126 44.10 14.91 54.09
CA MET A 126 43.85 13.74 54.94
C MET A 126 43.64 12.48 54.08
N GLU A 127 43.85 11.29 54.65
CA GLU A 127 43.60 10.01 53.97
C GLU A 127 42.16 9.91 53.44
N GLU A 128 41.19 10.45 54.18
CA GLU A 128 39.79 10.49 53.77
C GLU A 128 39.58 11.26 52.46
N ASN A 129 40.30 12.37 52.24
CA ASN A 129 40.23 13.15 51.02
C ASN A 129 40.77 12.33 49.83
N ILE A 130 41.87 11.59 50.04
CA ILE A 130 42.47 10.74 49.00
C ILE A 130 41.52 9.60 48.62
N GLU A 131 40.87 8.95 49.59
CA GLU A 131 39.90 7.89 49.32
C GLU A 131 38.66 8.40 48.58
N GLN A 132 38.16 9.59 48.91
CA GLN A 132 37.05 10.21 48.18
C GLN A 132 37.40 10.51 46.72
N LEU A 133 38.61 11.03 46.46
CA LEU A 133 39.10 11.30 45.11
C LEU A 133 39.31 10.00 44.31
N ARG A 134 39.85 8.95 44.94
CA ARG A 134 39.98 7.61 44.35
C ARG A 134 38.63 7.03 43.95
N GLU A 135 37.62 7.16 44.79
CA GLU A 135 36.30 6.64 44.48
C GLU A 135 35.58 7.46 43.41
N LYS A 136 35.78 8.79 43.36
CA LYS A 136 35.26 9.63 42.26
C LYS A 136 35.89 9.25 40.92
N ILE A 137 37.22 9.11 40.84
CA ILE A 137 37.87 8.76 39.57
C ILE A 137 37.52 7.33 39.12
N ARG A 138 37.35 6.39 40.06
CA ARG A 138 36.89 5.03 39.77
C ARG A 138 35.47 5.02 39.19
N ARG A 139 34.56 5.83 39.75
CA ARG A 139 33.19 6.01 39.22
C ARG A 139 33.20 6.62 37.82
N LEU A 140 33.92 7.72 37.61
CA LEU A 140 34.02 8.36 36.29
C LEU A 140 34.60 7.41 35.23
N ARG A 141 35.57 6.58 35.59
CA ARG A 141 36.11 5.55 34.71
C ARG A 141 35.08 4.48 34.36
N SER A 142 34.34 3.98 35.35
CA SER A 142 33.27 3.00 35.10
C SER A 142 32.16 3.57 34.22
N ASP A 143 31.77 4.83 34.44
CA ASP A 143 30.76 5.51 33.64
C ASP A 143 31.23 5.75 32.20
N PHE A 144 32.52 6.04 32.00
CA PHE A 144 33.14 6.12 30.69
C PHE A 144 33.14 4.77 29.96
N GLU A 145 33.59 3.71 30.63
CA GLU A 145 33.62 2.35 30.07
C GLU A 145 32.21 1.88 29.65
N LYS A 146 31.19 2.16 30.49
CA LYS A 146 29.79 1.89 30.14
C LYS A 146 29.29 2.74 28.98
N SER A 147 29.67 4.01 28.90
CA SER A 147 29.23 4.91 27.82
C SER A 147 29.84 4.56 26.47
N CYS A 148 30.97 3.85 26.46
CA CYS A 148 31.60 3.32 25.25
C CYS A 148 31.14 1.90 24.88
N ASP A 149 30.36 1.24 25.74
CA ASP A 149 29.84 -0.10 25.48
C ASP A 149 28.62 -0.02 24.55
N PRO A 150 28.63 -0.70 23.38
CA PRO A 150 27.46 -0.84 22.52
C PRO A 150 26.22 -1.41 23.21
N ALA A 151 26.38 -2.14 24.33
CA ALA A 151 25.28 -2.71 25.10
C ALA A 151 24.58 -1.70 26.03
N SER A 152 25.10 -0.47 26.17
CA SER A 152 24.55 0.53 27.10
C SER A 152 23.24 1.17 26.65
N ILE A 153 22.93 1.13 25.34
CA ILE A 153 21.70 1.67 24.76
C ILE A 153 21.01 0.57 23.95
N VAL A 154 19.82 0.17 24.40
CA VAL A 154 19.00 -0.82 23.70
C VAL A 154 17.99 -0.11 22.80
N VAL A 155 18.11 -0.36 21.49
CA VAL A 155 17.12 0.11 20.52
C VAL A 155 16.07 -0.97 20.31
N ASN A 156 14.83 -0.70 20.73
CA ASN A 156 13.71 -1.60 20.49
C ASN A 156 13.10 -1.32 19.12
N VAL A 157 13.19 -2.29 18.20
CA VAL A 157 12.59 -2.21 16.88
C VAL A 157 11.58 -3.33 16.73
N GLU A 158 10.32 -2.97 16.48
CA GLU A 158 9.33 -3.97 16.11
C GLU A 158 9.56 -4.44 14.66
N PRO A 159 9.63 -5.75 14.41
CA PRO A 159 9.89 -6.26 13.07
C PRO A 159 8.67 -6.06 12.17
N SER A 160 8.92 -5.63 10.94
CA SER A 160 7.89 -5.42 9.91
C SER A 160 7.15 -6.70 9.51
N THR A 161 7.67 -7.87 9.88
CA THR A 161 7.04 -9.19 9.66
C THR A 161 5.83 -9.44 10.55
N ARG A 162 5.64 -8.67 11.62
CA ARG A 162 4.44 -8.74 12.47
C ARG A 162 3.27 -7.93 11.92
N ILE A 163 3.52 -7.08 10.94
CA ILE A 163 2.48 -6.27 10.31
C ILE A 163 1.84 -7.11 9.20
N ASP A 164 0.54 -7.38 9.32
CA ASP A 164 -0.22 -7.99 8.24
C ASP A 164 -0.52 -6.94 7.16
N TRP A 165 0.41 -6.80 6.22
CA TRP A 165 0.31 -5.84 5.13
C TRP A 165 -0.93 -6.05 4.26
N ASN A 166 -1.45 -7.27 4.17
CA ASN A 166 -2.66 -7.58 3.41
C ASN A 166 -3.93 -7.07 4.09
N HIS A 167 -3.86 -6.74 5.39
CA HIS A 167 -4.94 -6.06 6.11
C HIS A 167 -4.78 -4.54 6.12
N VAL A 168 -3.56 -4.03 5.91
CA VAL A 168 -3.28 -2.59 5.92
C VAL A 168 -3.65 -1.92 4.60
N ILE A 169 -3.46 -2.62 3.46
CA ILE A 169 -3.87 -2.14 2.14
C ILE A 169 -4.39 -3.31 1.29
N HIS A 170 -5.67 -3.24 0.91
CA HIS A 170 -6.32 -4.28 0.14
C HIS A 170 -7.38 -3.72 -0.80
N VAL A 171 -7.77 -4.53 -1.78
CA VAL A 171 -8.84 -4.23 -2.72
C VAL A 171 -10.01 -5.16 -2.41
N GLU A 172 -11.19 -4.60 -2.18
CA GLU A 172 -12.43 -5.35 -2.00
C GLU A 172 -13.33 -5.16 -3.22
N ASP A 173 -13.78 -6.28 -3.80
CA ASP A 173 -14.82 -6.25 -4.82
C ASP A 173 -16.21 -6.31 -4.16
N LYS A 174 -16.92 -5.18 -4.21
CA LYS A 174 -18.29 -5.07 -3.68
C LYS A 174 -19.33 -5.77 -4.56
N SER A 175 -18.97 -6.23 -5.76
CA SER A 175 -19.90 -6.89 -6.68
C SER A 175 -20.18 -8.35 -6.31
N SER A 176 -19.34 -8.97 -5.49
CA SER A 176 -19.46 -10.37 -5.07
C SER A 176 -20.50 -10.63 -3.96
N GLY A 177 -21.16 -9.57 -3.46
CA GLY A 177 -22.14 -9.63 -2.36
C GLY A 177 -23.61 -9.80 -2.76
N ARG A 178 -23.93 -9.94 -4.05
CA ARG A 178 -25.28 -10.32 -4.50
C ARG A 178 -25.34 -11.83 -4.70
N LYS A 179 -25.64 -12.57 -3.63
CA LYS A 179 -26.27 -13.89 -3.69
C LYS A 179 -27.76 -13.75 -3.41
#